data_AF-A0A6A4D492-F1
#
_entry.id   AF-A0A6A4D492-F1
#
_cell.length_a   1.000
_cell.length_b   1.000
_cell.length_c   1.000
_cell.angle_alpha   90.00
_cell.angle_beta   90.00
_cell.angle_gamma   90.00
#
_symmetry.space_group_name_H-M   'P 1'
#
loop_
_entity.id
_entity.type
_entity.pdbx_description
1 polymer ?
#
loop_
_entity_poly.entity_id
_entity_poly.type
_entity_poly.pdbx_seq_one_letter_code
_entity_poly.pdbx_strand_id
1 'polypeptide(L)'
;MELSKLVKDLTKLDSVTVALQDEELTMLQVRDLFDHTIAKYPIMKKYLCTNAAIINNAPFERALVKLQSGRKLTPVEREASARLLAPAVEETSLSEEDSESEETFAQLALKRRRLAGPADIYIDTG
;
A
#
# COMPACT_ATOMS: atom_id res chain seq x y z
N MET A 1 3.12 -14.09 34.32
CA MET A 1 4.17 -14.45 33.33
C MET A 1 3.68 -14.29 31.88
N GLU A 2 2.39 -14.46 31.58
CA GLU A 2 1.85 -14.30 30.21
C GLU A 2 1.64 -12.84 29.79
N LEU A 3 1.23 -11.95 30.71
CA LEU A 3 1.07 -10.53 30.41
C LEU A 3 2.38 -9.86 29.95
N SER A 4 3.51 -10.20 30.57
CA SER A 4 4.81 -9.65 30.18
C SER A 4 5.28 -10.14 28.81
N LYS A 5 4.87 -11.34 28.37
CA LYS A 5 5.12 -11.83 27.00
C LYS A 5 4.25 -11.08 26.00
N LEU A 6 2.95 -10.94 26.30
CA LEU A 6 2.01 -10.23 25.44
C LEU A 6 2.44 -8.77 25.23
N VAL A 7 2.80 -8.07 26.32
CA VAL A 7 3.33 -6.69 26.22
C VAL A 7 4.57 -6.65 25.31
N LYS A 8 5.51 -7.57 25.47
CA LYS A 8 6.71 -7.64 24.59
C LYS A 8 6.37 -7.89 23.13
N ASP A 9 5.31 -8.63 22.83
CA ASP A 9 4.90 -8.88 21.45
C ASP A 9 4.14 -7.70 20.86
N LEU A 10 3.29 -7.04 21.64
CA LEU A 10 2.63 -5.80 21.23
C LEU A 10 3.65 -4.69 20.98
N THR A 11 4.67 -4.52 21.84
CA THR A 11 5.75 -3.53 21.60
C THR A 11 6.51 -3.80 20.30
N LYS A 12 6.70 -5.06 19.91
CA LYS A 12 7.36 -5.37 18.63
C LYS A 12 6.47 -5.06 17.44
N LEU A 13 5.18 -5.42 17.51
CA LEU A 13 4.24 -5.09 16.44
C LEU A 13 4.05 -3.59 16.31
N ASP A 14 3.99 -2.87 17.44
CA ASP A 14 3.93 -1.41 17.49
C ASP A 14 5.15 -0.77 16.80
N SER A 15 6.36 -1.28 17.08
CA SER A 15 7.58 -0.80 16.42
C SER A 15 7.54 -0.97 14.89
N VAL A 16 6.91 -2.04 14.40
CA VAL A 16 6.72 -2.25 12.96
C VAL A 16 5.71 -1.25 12.41
N THR A 17 4.58 -1.02 13.08
CA THR A 17 3.57 -0.05 12.63
C THR A 17 4.07 1.39 12.68
N VAL A 18 4.95 1.73 13.62
CA VAL A 18 5.64 3.03 13.65
C VAL A 18 6.61 3.16 12.48
N ALA A 19 7.42 2.13 12.22
CA ALA A 19 8.35 2.15 11.08
C ALA A 19 7.62 2.29 9.73
N LEU A 20 6.43 1.71 9.58
CA LEU A 20 5.60 1.83 8.37
C LEU A 20 5.07 3.24 8.10
N GLN A 21 5.17 4.16 9.08
CA GLN A 21 4.75 5.55 8.94
C GLN A 21 5.89 6.48 8.50
N ASP A 22 7.10 5.95 8.31
CA ASP A 22 8.26 6.71 7.85
C ASP A 22 8.10 7.11 6.37
N GLU A 23 8.26 8.40 6.08
CA GLU A 23 8.11 9.00 4.75
C GLU A 23 9.21 8.53 3.77
N GLU A 24 10.38 8.16 4.28
CA GLU A 24 11.49 7.68 3.45
C GLU A 24 11.42 6.16 3.19
N LEU A 25 10.40 5.47 3.73
CA LEU A 25 10.31 4.01 3.65
C LEU A 25 9.99 3.53 2.23
N THR A 26 10.91 2.75 1.67
CA THR A 26 10.72 2.13 0.36
C THR A 26 9.81 0.90 0.42
N MET A 27 9.12 0.58 -0.69
CA MET A 27 8.34 -0.66 -0.81
C MET A 27 9.15 -1.94 -0.56
N LEU A 28 10.45 -1.94 -0.87
CA LEU A 28 11.37 -3.01 -0.54
C LEU A 28 11.52 -3.17 0.97
N GLN A 29 11.75 -2.08 1.71
CA GLN A 29 11.84 -2.10 3.16
C GLN A 29 10.50 -2.46 3.82
N VAL A 30 9.37 -1.98 3.30
CA VAL A 30 8.03 -2.44 3.73
C VAL A 30 7.93 -3.97 3.64
N ARG A 31 8.42 -4.55 2.54
CA ARG A 31 8.42 -6.01 2.37
C ARG A 31 9.33 -6.71 3.37
N ASP A 32 10.52 -6.16 3.64
CA ASP A 32 11.45 -6.70 4.65
C ASP A 32 10.82 -6.69 6.05
N LEU A 33 10.12 -5.62 6.43
CA LEU A 33 9.38 -5.53 7.71
C LEU A 33 8.27 -6.58 7.79
N PHE A 34 7.52 -6.78 6.71
CA PHE A 34 6.47 -7.79 6.64
C PHE A 34 7.02 -9.21 6.74
N ASP A 35 8.08 -9.53 5.98
CA ASP A 35 8.71 -10.85 6.00
C ASP A 35 9.32 -11.15 7.39
N HIS A 36 9.94 -10.16 8.03
CA HIS A 36 10.42 -10.27 9.41
C HIS A 36 9.27 -10.53 10.40
N THR A 37 8.16 -9.82 10.25
CA THR A 37 6.96 -9.99 11.08
C THR A 37 6.36 -11.38 10.90
N ILE A 38 6.29 -11.90 9.66
CA ILE A 38 5.80 -13.25 9.37
C ILE A 38 6.72 -14.32 9.98
N ALA A 39 8.03 -14.15 9.88
CA ALA A 39 9.00 -15.08 10.46
C ALA A 39 8.82 -15.23 11.97
N LYS A 40 8.49 -14.13 12.65
CA LYS A 40 8.24 -14.11 14.10
C LYS A 40 6.81 -14.52 14.48
N TYR A 41 5.82 -14.11 13.70
CA TYR A 41 4.40 -14.33 13.93
C TYR A 41 3.76 -14.97 12.69
N PRO A 42 3.92 -16.30 12.50
CA PRO A 42 3.44 -16.97 11.28
C PRO A 42 1.96 -16.79 10.98
N ILE A 43 1.14 -16.54 12.01
CA ILE A 43 -0.29 -16.23 11.87
C ILE A 43 -0.56 -14.96 11.04
N MET A 44 0.41 -14.04 10.95
CA MET A 44 0.29 -12.81 10.15
C MET A 44 0.44 -13.05 8.64
N LYS A 45 0.88 -14.25 8.22
CA LYS A 45 1.08 -14.59 6.81
C LYS A 45 -0.17 -14.36 5.95
N LYS A 46 -1.36 -14.65 6.48
CA LYS A 46 -2.64 -14.42 5.76
C LYS A 46 -2.91 -12.96 5.40
N TYR A 47 -2.23 -12.02 6.05
CA TYR A 47 -2.38 -10.59 5.83
C TYR A 47 -1.17 -9.98 5.11
N LEU A 48 0.05 -10.38 5.49
CA LEU A 48 1.27 -9.67 5.09
C LEU A 48 2.04 -10.33 3.93
N CYS A 49 1.71 -11.58 3.57
CA CYS A 49 2.43 -12.24 2.49
C CYS A 49 2.18 -11.59 1.13
N THR A 50 3.11 -11.73 0.20
CA THR A 50 3.06 -11.13 -1.15
C THR A 50 1.86 -11.53 -2.01
N ASN A 51 1.12 -12.56 -1.59
CA ASN A 51 -0.07 -13.09 -2.27
C ASN A 51 -1.28 -13.14 -1.31
N ALA A 52 -1.29 -12.33 -0.25
CA ALA A 52 -2.42 -12.27 0.66
C ALA A 52 -3.68 -11.83 -0.11
N ALA A 53 -4.83 -12.44 0.18
CA ALA A 53 -6.08 -12.15 -0.53
C ALA A 53 -6.57 -10.71 -0.39
N ILE A 54 -6.08 -9.99 0.63
CA ILE A 54 -6.40 -8.58 0.87
C ILE A 54 -5.61 -7.64 -0.05
N ILE A 55 -4.57 -8.13 -0.73
CA ILE A 55 -3.76 -7.31 -1.63
C ILE A 55 -4.55 -7.10 -2.94
N ASN A 56 -4.78 -5.83 -3.27
CA ASN A 56 -5.55 -5.45 -4.45
C ASN A 56 -4.88 -5.89 -5.76
N ASN A 57 -3.56 -5.68 -5.89
CA ASN A 57 -2.79 -6.06 -7.07
C ASN A 57 -1.42 -6.62 -6.70
N ALA A 58 -1.40 -7.91 -6.37
CA ALA A 58 -0.18 -8.59 -5.94
C ALA A 58 0.96 -8.58 -6.98
N PRO A 59 0.70 -8.77 -8.30
CA PRO A 59 1.74 -8.61 -9.32
C PRO A 59 2.38 -7.21 -9.35
N PHE A 60 1.58 -6.15 -9.18
CA PHE A 60 2.09 -4.78 -9.16
C PHE A 60 3.00 -4.52 -7.95
N GLU A 61 2.58 -4.89 -6.74
CA GLU A 61 3.41 -4.72 -5.55
C GLU A 61 4.74 -5.49 -5.64
N ARG A 62 4.70 -6.72 -6.14
CA ARG A 62 5.94 -7.49 -6.38
C ARG A 62 6.84 -6.84 -7.43
N ALA A 63 6.25 -6.23 -8.45
CA ALA A 63 7.01 -5.50 -9.45
C ALA A 63 7.78 -4.32 -8.83
N LEU A 64 7.16 -3.53 -7.95
CA LEU A 64 7.84 -2.43 -7.24
C LEU A 64 9.04 -2.93 -6.42
N VAL A 65 8.85 -3.98 -5.61
CA VAL A 65 9.91 -4.57 -4.79
C VAL A 65 11.08 -5.07 -5.67
N LYS A 66 10.78 -5.68 -6.82
CA LYS A 66 11.80 -6.15 -7.76
C LYS A 66 12.52 -5.01 -8.47
N LEU A 67 11.80 -3.96 -8.87
CA LEU A 67 12.38 -2.76 -9.47
C LEU A 67 13.38 -2.11 -8.51
N GLN A 68 13.00 -1.93 -7.24
CA GLN A 68 13.88 -1.33 -6.23
C GLN A 68 15.12 -2.18 -5.90
N SER A 69 15.03 -3.51 -6.04
CA SER A 69 16.15 -4.42 -5.81
C SER A 69 16.91 -4.80 -7.08
N GLY A 70 16.64 -4.15 -8.22
CA GLY A 70 17.30 -4.42 -9.51
C GLY A 70 17.05 -5.82 -10.09
N ARG A 71 15.98 -6.50 -9.64
CA ARG A 71 15.63 -7.86 -10.08
C ARG A 71 14.77 -7.82 -11.34
N LYS A 72 14.88 -8.87 -12.15
CA LYS A 72 14.10 -9.01 -13.39
C LYS A 72 12.61 -9.22 -13.09
N LEU A 73 11.77 -8.49 -13.81
CA LEU A 73 10.31 -8.66 -13.80
C LEU A 73 9.86 -9.83 -14.67
N THR A 74 8.90 -10.59 -14.16
CA THR A 74 8.13 -11.55 -14.97
C THR A 74 7.22 -10.81 -15.97
N PRO A 75 6.71 -11.48 -17.02
CA PRO A 75 5.77 -10.86 -17.96
C PRO A 75 4.55 -10.25 -17.26
N VAL A 76 3.96 -10.98 -16.31
CA VAL A 76 2.78 -10.54 -15.54
C VAL A 76 3.09 -9.31 -14.68
N GLU A 77 4.25 -9.28 -14.03
CA GLU A 77 4.68 -8.11 -13.24
C GLU A 77 4.96 -6.89 -14.13
N ARG A 78 5.59 -7.10 -15.28
CA ARG A 78 5.85 -6.03 -16.25
C ARG A 78 4.55 -5.43 -16.78
N GLU A 79 3.57 -6.26 -17.11
CA GLU A 79 2.25 -5.82 -17.54
C GLU A 79 1.53 -5.04 -16.42
N ALA A 80 1.56 -5.57 -15.19
CA ALA A 80 0.94 -4.91 -14.04
C ALA A 80 1.57 -3.55 -13.73
N SER A 81 2.89 -3.38 -13.93
CA SER A 81 3.61 -2.12 -13.71
C SER A 81 3.76 -1.26 -14.97
N ALA A 82 3.17 -1.64 -16.11
CA ALA A 82 3.35 -0.93 -17.38
C ALA A 82 2.90 0.53 -17.31
N ARG A 83 1.89 0.83 -16.49
CA ARG A 83 1.40 2.21 -16.26
C ARG A 83 2.45 3.15 -15.68
N LEU A 84 3.47 2.63 -14.98
CA LEU A 84 4.57 3.47 -14.47
C LEU A 84 5.47 4.01 -15.58
N LEU A 85 5.38 3.44 -16.80
CA LEU A 85 6.13 3.87 -17.98
C LEU A 85 5.30 4.79 -18.88
N ALA A 86 4.02 4.99 -18.58
CA ALA A 86 3.17 5.90 -19.36
C ALA A 86 3.57 7.36 -19.06
N PRO A 87 3.56 8.25 -20.06
CA PRO A 87 3.77 9.68 -19.83
C PRO A 87 2.68 10.24 -18.91
N ALA A 88 3.06 11.14 -18.01
CA ALA A 88 2.13 11.82 -17.12
C ALA A 88 1.08 12.58 -17.93
N VAL A 89 -0.20 12.44 -17.56
CA VAL A 89 -1.30 13.21 -18.15
C VAL A 89 -1.46 14.46 -17.29
N GLU A 90 -1.43 15.64 -17.93
CA GLU A 90 -1.62 16.95 -17.28
C GLU A 90 -2.97 17.01 -16.53
N GLU A 91 -2.92 17.45 -15.28
CA GLU A 91 -4.06 17.48 -14.36
C GLU A 91 -5.00 18.65 -14.66
N THR A 92 -6.31 18.39 -14.79
CA THR A 92 -7.34 19.43 -14.95
C THR A 92 -8.19 19.52 -13.69
N SER A 93 -7.97 20.53 -12.85
CA SER A 93 -8.71 20.76 -11.60
C SER A 93 -10.23 20.82 -11.83
N LEU A 94 -10.98 19.98 -11.12
CA LEU A 94 -12.44 20.06 -11.05
C LEU A 94 -12.86 20.61 -9.68
N SER A 95 -13.72 21.63 -9.71
CA SER A 95 -14.34 22.26 -8.54
C SER A 95 -15.39 21.35 -7.91
N GLU A 96 -15.35 21.20 -6.58
CA GLU A 96 -16.28 20.37 -5.82
C GLU A 96 -17.64 21.07 -5.61
N GLU A 97 -18.74 20.42 -5.97
CA GLU A 97 -20.07 20.75 -5.46
C GLU A 97 -20.40 19.86 -4.25
N ASP A 98 -20.79 20.51 -3.16
CA ASP A 98 -21.05 19.93 -1.85
C ASP A 98 -22.47 19.36 -1.79
N SER A 99 -22.60 18.05 -1.56
CA SER A 99 -23.88 17.43 -1.22
C SER A 99 -23.74 16.66 0.09
N GLU A 100 -24.47 17.11 1.11
CA GLU A 100 -24.56 16.49 2.43
C GLU A 100 -25.02 15.03 2.31
N SER A 101 -24.11 14.09 2.62
CA SER A 101 -24.41 12.67 2.75
C SER A 101 -23.75 12.12 4.01
N GLU A 102 -24.42 11.19 4.70
CA GLU A 102 -23.91 10.52 5.93
C GLU A 102 -22.78 9.50 5.64
N GLU A 103 -21.86 9.83 4.74
CA GLU A 103 -20.70 9.00 4.42
C GLU A 103 -19.49 9.43 5.26
N THR A 104 -18.72 8.48 5.78
CA THR A 104 -17.49 8.80 6.51
C THR A 104 -16.49 9.49 5.58
N PHE A 105 -15.58 10.29 6.15
CA PHE A 105 -14.57 11.02 5.39
C PHE A 105 -13.75 10.11 4.42
N ALA A 106 -13.43 8.89 4.85
CA ALA A 106 -12.74 7.91 4.01
C ALA A 106 -13.64 7.35 2.89
N GLN A 107 -14.92 7.12 3.16
CA GLN A 107 -15.87 6.65 2.16
C GLN A 107 -16.11 7.71 1.07
N LEU A 108 -16.22 8.98 1.45
CA LEU A 108 -16.32 10.11 0.52
C LEU A 108 -15.10 10.16 -0.42
N ALA A 109 -13.89 10.05 0.13
CA ALA A 109 -12.66 10.04 -0.67
C ALA A 109 -12.57 8.85 -1.64
N LEU A 110 -13.01 7.66 -1.24
CA LEU A 110 -13.01 6.46 -2.10
C LEU A 110 -14.12 6.50 -3.17
N LYS A 111 -15.27 7.10 -2.86
CA LYS A 111 -16.40 7.21 -3.78
C LYS A 111 -16.12 8.19 -4.91
N ARG A 112 -15.49 9.34 -4.61
CA ARG A 112 -15.01 10.31 -5.62
C ARG A 112 -14.17 9.61 -6.70
N ARG A 113 -13.19 8.80 -6.28
CA ARG A 113 -12.33 8.01 -7.17
C ARG A 113 -13.06 6.98 -8.04
N ARG A 114 -14.20 6.45 -7.56
CA ARG A 114 -14.95 5.41 -8.28
C ARG A 114 -15.92 5.99 -9.32
N LEU A 115 -16.38 7.23 -9.11
CA LEU A 115 -17.34 7.91 -9.98
C LEU A 115 -16.66 8.77 -11.04
N ALA A 116 -15.50 9.33 -10.73
CA ALA A 116 -14.67 9.98 -11.72
C ALA A 116 -13.91 8.92 -12.53
N GLY A 117 -13.95 9.02 -13.86
CA GLY A 117 -13.30 8.07 -14.77
C GLY A 117 -11.77 8.08 -14.66
N PRO A 118 -11.05 7.44 -15.60
CA PRO A 118 -9.60 7.19 -15.54
C PRO A 118 -8.67 8.42 -15.55
N ALA A 119 -9.20 9.62 -15.33
CA ALA A 119 -8.50 10.89 -15.40
C ALA A 119 -8.52 11.69 -14.08
N ASP A 120 -8.99 11.13 -12.96
CA ASP A 120 -9.11 11.90 -11.72
C ASP A 120 -7.86 11.86 -10.83
N ILE A 121 -7.59 13.05 -10.31
CA ILE A 121 -6.30 13.64 -9.99
C ILE A 121 -5.74 13.15 -8.66
N TYR A 122 -4.49 12.69 -8.69
CA TYR A 122 -3.72 12.44 -7.48
C TYR A 122 -3.04 13.76 -7.09
N ILE A 123 -3.58 14.45 -6.08
CA ILE A 123 -2.95 15.67 -5.59
C ILE A 123 -1.68 15.30 -4.82
N ASP A 124 -0.53 15.55 -5.43
CA ASP A 124 0.78 15.46 -4.77
C ASP A 124 1.02 16.74 -3.95
N THR A 125 0.87 16.63 -2.62
CA THR A 125 1.04 17.76 -1.69
C THR A 125 2.44 17.79 -1.07
N GLY A 126 3.46 17.32 -1.79
CA GLY A 126 4.85 17.17 -1.32
C GLY A 126 5.36 18.26 -0.37
#